data_AF-A0A2E0YQV9-F1
#
_entry.id   AF-A0A2E0YQV9-F1
#
_cell.length_a   1.000
_cell.length_b   1.000
_cell.length_c   1.000
_cell.angle_alpha   90.00
_cell.angle_beta   90.00
_cell.angle_gamma   90.00
#
_symmetry.space_group_name_H-M   'P 1'
#
loop_
_entity.id
_entity.type
_entity.pdbx_description
1 polymer ?
#
loop_
_entity_poly.entity_id
_entity_poly.type
_entity_poly.pdbx_seq_one_letter_code
_entity_poly.pdbx_strand_id
1 'polypeptide(L)'
;MFVFSIINGFQKSAFYSDTLSNPDNFLSNYLLILERPYYIPALVLLIPITGIFLNNKIGWILIQSYFFFLIGNLIFPIIQDFPPFSNLIISLVVLFVLILLIVLMNKKSIRIDTYNIKKLSSNNLNLISILIGITLVIFVALIKN
;
A
#
# COMPACT_ATOMS: atom_id res chain seq x y z
N MET A 1 -4.97 4.88 -6.40
CA MET A 1 -3.55 4.83 -5.97
C MET A 1 -2.74 3.80 -6.75
N PHE A 2 -2.94 2.48 -6.59
CA PHE A 2 -2.20 1.45 -7.33
C PHE A 2 -2.38 1.53 -8.84
N VAL A 3 -3.63 1.52 -9.30
CA VAL A 3 -3.99 1.66 -10.71
C VAL A 3 -3.47 2.99 -11.27
N PHE A 4 -3.57 4.09 -10.51
CA PHE A 4 -3.00 5.38 -10.89
C PHE A 4 -1.47 5.38 -10.96
N SER A 5 -0.77 4.69 -10.05
CA SER A 5 0.69 4.56 -10.09
C SER A 5 1.14 3.71 -11.28
N ILE A 6 0.38 2.66 -11.61
CA ILE A 6 0.61 1.84 -12.80
C ILE A 6 0.32 2.64 -14.07
N ILE A 7 -0.79 3.38 -14.13
CA ILE A 7 -1.13 4.25 -15.26
C ILE A 7 -0.07 5.34 -15.43
N ASN A 8 0.37 5.98 -14.34
CA ASN A 8 1.41 7.01 -14.39
C ASN A 8 2.77 6.42 -14.77
N GLY A 9 3.10 5.22 -14.27
CA GLY A 9 4.27 4.46 -14.69
C GLY A 9 4.23 4.14 -16.17
N PHE A 10 3.07 3.68 -16.67
CA PHE A 10 2.84 3.32 -18.07
C PHE A 10 2.93 4.54 -18.98
N GLN A 11 2.28 5.65 -18.60
CA GLN A 11 2.34 6.93 -19.32
C GLN A 11 3.76 7.48 -19.39
N LYS A 12 4.50 7.45 -18.27
CA LYS A 12 5.90 7.88 -18.25
C LYS A 12 6.80 6.95 -19.05
N SER A 13 6.63 5.63 -18.98
CA SER A 13 7.40 4.69 -19.80
C SER A 13 7.07 4.80 -21.29
N ALA A 14 5.83 5.13 -21.65
CA ALA A 14 5.43 5.38 -23.03
C ALA A 14 6.12 6.63 -23.60
N PHE A 15 6.34 7.66 -22.77
CA PHE A 15 7.11 8.85 -23.13
C PHE A 15 8.59 8.56 -23.44
N TYR A 16 9.12 7.43 -22.96
CA TYR A 16 10.49 6.97 -23.21
C TYR A 16 10.57 5.85 -24.25
N SER A 17 9.47 5.50 -24.91
CA SER A 17 9.44 4.46 -25.95
C SER A 17 10.36 4.81 -27.13
N ASP A 18 10.46 6.09 -27.49
CA ASP A 18 11.38 6.58 -28.53
C ASP A 18 12.85 6.36 -28.15
N THR A 19 13.23 6.53 -26.87
CA THR A 19 14.59 6.22 -26.37
C THR A 19 14.92 4.73 -26.31
N LEU A 20 13.92 3.86 -26.15
CA LEU A 20 14.07 2.39 -26.18
C LEU A 20 14.16 1.82 -27.60
N SER A 21 13.70 2.56 -28.61
CA SER A 21 13.74 2.15 -30.01
C SER A 21 15.15 2.20 -30.63
N ASN A 22 16.11 2.82 -29.93
CA ASN A 22 17.49 2.96 -30.39
C ASN A 22 18.33 1.72 -29.98
N PRO A 23 18.74 0.86 -30.93
CA PRO A 23 19.29 -0.46 -30.63
C PRO A 23 20.69 -0.43 -29.99
N ASP A 24 21.44 0.65 -30.21
CA ASP A 24 22.86 0.72 -29.84
C ASP A 24 23.11 0.78 -28.33
N ASN A 25 22.06 1.05 -27.53
CA ASN A 25 22.14 1.20 -26.08
C ASN A 25 20.88 0.69 -25.35
N PHE A 26 20.21 -0.32 -25.91
CA PHE A 26 18.95 -0.85 -25.37
C PHE A 26 19.05 -1.25 -23.89
N LEU A 27 20.13 -1.92 -23.50
CA LEU A 27 20.29 -2.46 -22.15
C LEU A 27 20.56 -1.35 -21.11
N SER A 28 21.35 -0.33 -21.47
CA SER A 28 21.59 0.83 -20.60
C SER A 28 20.36 1.74 -20.50
N ASN A 29 19.63 1.94 -21.59
CA ASN A 29 18.36 2.68 -21.60
C ASN A 29 17.27 1.96 -20.81
N TYR A 30 17.21 0.62 -20.88
CA TYR A 30 16.28 -0.18 -20.08
C TYR A 30 16.60 -0.11 -18.58
N LEU A 31 17.87 -0.18 -18.21
CA LEU A 31 18.32 -0.02 -16.81
C LEU A 31 18.04 1.40 -16.28
N LEU A 32 18.26 2.45 -17.08
CA LEU A 32 17.92 3.83 -16.73
C LEU A 32 16.42 4.05 -16.44
N ILE A 33 15.56 3.30 -17.12
CA ILE A 33 14.10 3.33 -16.90
C ILE A 33 13.73 2.53 -15.64
N LEU A 34 14.41 1.40 -15.38
CA LEU A 34 14.24 0.59 -14.17
C LEU A 34 14.76 1.26 -12.89
N GLU A 35 15.81 2.08 -12.98
CA GLU A 35 16.33 2.88 -11.87
C GLU A 35 15.35 3.97 -11.41
N ARG A 36 14.33 4.28 -12.22
CA ARG A 36 13.32 5.28 -11.86
C ARG A 36 12.19 4.66 -11.04
N PRO A 37 11.80 5.27 -9.91
CA PRO A 37 10.94 4.66 -8.90
C PRO A 37 9.45 4.58 -9.28
N TYR A 38 9.09 4.57 -10.57
CA TYR A 38 7.70 4.65 -11.01
C TYR A 38 6.87 3.42 -10.65
N TYR A 39 7.50 2.25 -10.63
CA TYR A 39 6.85 0.97 -10.31
C TYR A 39 7.12 0.48 -8.88
N ILE A 40 8.07 1.09 -8.16
CA ILE A 40 8.45 0.65 -6.81
C ILE A 40 7.25 0.71 -5.84
N PRO A 41 6.43 1.79 -5.81
CA PRO A 41 5.23 1.81 -4.98
C PRO A 41 4.25 0.68 -5.32
N ALA A 42 4.13 0.33 -6.61
CA ALA A 42 3.26 -0.74 -7.08
C ALA A 42 3.80 -2.14 -6.70
N LEU A 43 5.12 -2.35 -6.77
CA LEU A 43 5.76 -3.59 -6.33
C LEU A 43 5.67 -3.77 -4.81
N VAL A 44 5.88 -2.71 -4.04
CA VAL A 44 5.71 -2.71 -2.57
C VAL A 44 4.26 -3.00 -2.18
N LEU A 45 3.30 -2.56 -2.99
CA LEU A 45 1.87 -2.84 -2.85
C LEU A 45 1.50 -4.31 -3.11
N LEU A 46 2.29 -5.08 -3.85
CA LEU A 46 2.01 -6.50 -4.10
C LEU A 46 2.15 -7.33 -2.82
N ILE A 47 3.10 -7.02 -1.94
CA ILE A 47 3.36 -7.75 -0.69
C ILE A 47 2.10 -7.84 0.21
N PRO A 48 1.39 -6.73 0.49
CA PRO A 48 0.14 -6.81 1.22
C PRO A 48 -1.04 -7.41 0.42
N ILE A 49 -1.08 -7.24 -0.92
CA ILE A 49 -2.12 -7.83 -1.79
C ILE A 49 -2.02 -9.36 -1.83
N THR A 50 -0.82 -9.93 -1.84
CA THR A 50 -0.64 -11.39 -1.74
C THR A 50 -1.20 -11.94 -0.43
N GLY A 51 -1.26 -11.10 0.61
CA GLY A 51 -1.94 -11.40 1.87
C GLY A 51 -3.40 -11.83 1.72
N ILE A 52 -4.13 -11.31 0.73
CA ILE A 52 -5.54 -11.65 0.46
C ILE A 52 -5.69 -13.11 0.04
N PHE A 53 -4.70 -13.63 -0.67
CA PHE A 53 -4.69 -15.00 -1.20
C PHE A 53 -3.99 -15.99 -0.27
N LEU A 54 -3.22 -15.49 0.70
CA LEU A 54 -2.57 -16.30 1.71
C LEU A 54 -3.53 -16.57 2.87
N ASN A 55 -3.74 -17.85 3.20
CA ASN A 55 -4.49 -18.23 4.40
C ASN A 55 -3.62 -18.15 5.66
N ASN A 56 -4.25 -18.30 6.83
CA ASN A 56 -3.61 -18.33 8.15
C ASN A 56 -3.11 -16.96 8.67
N LYS A 57 -2.27 -17.00 9.72
CA LYS A 57 -1.75 -15.82 10.44
C LYS A 57 -1.03 -14.81 9.53
N ILE A 58 -0.32 -15.28 8.50
CA ILE A 58 0.47 -14.45 7.60
C ILE A 58 -0.45 -13.60 6.71
N GLY A 59 -1.48 -14.21 6.12
CA GLY A 59 -2.46 -13.48 5.30
C GLY A 59 -3.18 -12.39 6.07
N TRP A 60 -3.59 -12.70 7.31
CA TRP A 60 -4.17 -11.71 8.22
C TRP A 60 -3.25 -10.51 8.43
N ILE A 61 -1.96 -10.77 8.73
CA ILE A 61 -1.00 -9.70 8.97
C ILE A 61 -0.88 -8.82 7.73
N LEU A 62 -0.73 -9.43 6.56
CA LEU A 62 -0.54 -8.73 5.30
C LEU A 62 -1.76 -7.90 4.88
N ILE A 63 -2.98 -8.42 5.05
CA ILE A 63 -4.22 -7.70 4.75
C ILE A 63 -4.42 -6.52 5.69
N GLN A 64 -4.16 -6.70 6.99
CA GLN A 64 -4.30 -5.60 7.93
C GLN A 64 -3.25 -4.52 7.65
N SER A 65 -2.00 -4.91 7.38
CA SER A 65 -0.93 -4.01 6.94
C SER A 65 -1.31 -3.26 5.65
N TYR A 66 -1.97 -3.94 4.70
CA TYR A 66 -2.47 -3.33 3.46
C TYR A 66 -3.39 -2.15 3.72
N PHE A 67 -4.38 -2.35 4.60
CA PHE A 67 -5.35 -1.32 4.91
C PHE A 67 -4.70 -0.09 5.55
N PHE A 68 -3.79 -0.29 6.49
CA PHE A 68 -3.00 0.81 7.07
C PHE A 68 -2.19 1.55 6.01
N PHE A 69 -1.53 0.80 5.12
CA PHE A 69 -0.75 1.37 4.02
C PHE A 69 -1.61 2.20 3.05
N LEU A 70 -2.76 1.67 2.65
CA LEU A 70 -3.65 2.28 1.67
C LEU A 70 -4.24 3.58 2.23
N ILE A 71 -4.63 3.56 3.50
CA ILE A 71 -5.11 4.72 4.25
C ILE A 71 -4.02 5.80 4.30
N GLY A 72 -2.81 5.45 4.76
CA GLY A 72 -1.69 6.40 4.81
C GLY A 72 -1.43 7.06 3.45
N ASN A 73 -1.43 6.28 2.37
CA ASN A 73 -1.21 6.83 1.03
C ASN A 73 -2.37 7.68 0.51
N LEU A 74 -3.63 7.34 0.80
CA LEU A 74 -4.77 8.15 0.36
C LEU A 74 -4.82 9.50 1.07
N ILE A 75 -4.39 9.57 2.33
CA ILE A 75 -4.56 10.76 3.15
C ILE A 75 -3.42 11.76 2.98
N PHE A 76 -2.18 11.26 2.85
CA PHE A 76 -0.99 12.12 2.81
C PHE A 76 -1.07 13.25 1.76
N PRO A 77 -1.51 12.99 0.51
CA PRO A 77 -1.69 14.04 -0.49
C PRO A 77 -2.80 15.01 -0.12
N ILE A 78 -3.87 14.49 0.47
CA ILE A 78 -5.07 15.27 0.79
C ILE A 78 -4.81 16.23 1.97
N ILE A 79 -3.96 15.88 2.95
CA ILE A 79 -3.64 16.79 4.06
C ILE A 79 -2.82 18.02 3.58
N GLN A 80 -2.01 17.87 2.53
CA GLN A 80 -1.16 18.95 2.03
C GLN A 80 -1.92 20.01 1.23
N ASP A 81 -3.00 19.62 0.55
CA ASP A 81 -3.70 20.49 -0.42
C ASP A 81 -4.96 21.19 0.14
N PHE A 82 -5.41 20.86 1.36
CA PHE A 82 -6.69 21.33 1.90
C PHE A 82 -6.57 22.23 3.15
N PRO A 83 -7.51 23.18 3.35
CA PRO A 83 -7.53 24.03 4.54
C PRO A 83 -7.72 23.24 5.85
N PRO A 84 -7.31 23.78 7.00
CA PRO A 84 -7.21 23.04 8.26
C PRO A 84 -8.53 22.45 8.77
N PHE A 85 -9.68 23.06 8.46
CA PHE A 85 -10.99 22.52 8.85
C PHE A 85 -11.38 21.26 8.06
N SER A 86 -11.07 21.21 6.76
CA SER A 86 -11.25 19.99 5.95
C SER A 86 -10.33 18.86 6.41
N ASN A 87 -9.12 19.17 6.88
CA ASN A 87 -8.19 18.17 7.39
C ASN A 87 -8.76 17.43 8.62
N LEU A 88 -9.52 18.11 9.47
CA LEU A 88 -10.18 17.50 10.63
C LEU A 88 -11.28 16.51 10.21
N ILE A 89 -12.15 16.90 9.28
CA ILE A 89 -13.23 16.03 8.77
C ILE A 89 -12.64 14.79 8.08
N ILE A 90 -11.62 14.97 7.25
CA ILE A 90 -10.94 13.89 6.54
C ILE A 90 -10.27 12.93 7.52
N SER A 91 -9.62 13.46 8.56
CA SER A 91 -9.01 12.65 9.63
C SER A 91 -10.05 11.83 10.41
N LEU A 92 -11.24 12.39 10.65
CA LEU A 92 -12.34 11.66 11.31
C LEU A 92 -12.90 10.54 10.44
N VAL A 93 -13.09 10.78 9.13
CA VAL A 93 -13.54 9.74 8.18
C VAL A 93 -12.53 8.59 8.12
N VAL A 94 -11.25 8.92 8.09
CA VAL A 94 -10.16 7.93 8.13
C VAL A 94 -10.20 7.10 9.40
N LEU A 95 -10.30 7.77 10.55
CA LEU A 95 -10.35 7.11 11.84
C LEU A 95 -11.55 6.16 11.91
N PHE A 96 -12.70 6.59 11.40
CA PHE A 96 -13.90 5.78 11.30
C PHE A 96 -13.67 4.53 10.43
N VAL A 97 -13.07 4.69 9.25
CA VAL A 97 -12.74 3.56 8.36
C VAL A 97 -11.75 2.59 9.02
N LEU A 98 -10.75 3.09 9.75
CA LEU A 98 -9.80 2.27 10.51
C LEU A 98 -10.50 1.42 11.57
N ILE A 99 -11.38 2.03 12.36
CA ILE A 99 -12.16 1.34 13.38
C ILE A 99 -13.02 0.26 12.73
N LEU A 100 -13.69 0.59 11.63
CA LEU A 100 -14.57 -0.34 10.90
C LEU A 100 -13.79 -1.55 10.38
N LEU A 101 -12.59 -1.35 9.81
CA LEU A 101 -11.73 -2.42 9.34
C LEU A 101 -11.23 -3.32 10.49
N ILE A 102 -10.82 -2.73 11.61
CA ILE A 102 -10.40 -3.49 12.81
C ILE A 102 -11.56 -4.34 13.35
N VAL A 103 -12.78 -3.78 13.39
CA VAL A 103 -13.98 -4.50 13.84
C VAL A 103 -14.31 -5.65 12.88
N LEU A 104 -14.30 -5.40 11.57
CA LEU A 104 -14.58 -6.42 10.56
C LEU A 104 -13.56 -7.55 10.64
N MET A 105 -12.26 -7.24 10.67
CA MET A 105 -11.22 -8.26 10.75
C MET A 105 -11.41 -9.08 12.03
N ASN A 106 -11.56 -8.46 13.19
CA ASN A 106 -11.70 -9.15 14.47
C ASN A 106 -12.99 -9.99 14.63
N LYS A 107 -13.92 -9.95 13.66
CA LYS A 107 -15.10 -10.82 13.64
C LYS A 107 -14.66 -12.29 13.69
N LYS A 108 -15.33 -13.07 14.55
CA LYS A 108 -14.98 -14.47 14.83
C LYS A 108 -14.86 -15.29 13.53
N SER A 109 -15.78 -15.10 12.60
CA SER A 109 -15.84 -15.86 11.36
C SER A 109 -14.63 -15.62 10.47
N ILE A 110 -14.25 -14.36 10.25
CA ILE A 110 -13.07 -14.02 9.46
C ILE A 110 -11.81 -14.53 10.17
N ARG A 111 -11.68 -14.25 11.47
CA ARG A 111 -10.49 -14.60 12.24
C ARG A 111 -10.25 -16.10 12.35
N ILE A 112 -11.27 -16.88 12.70
CA ILE A 112 -11.12 -18.32 12.97
C ILE A 112 -11.32 -19.12 11.69
N ASP A 113 -12.39 -18.85 10.94
CA ASP A 113 -12.80 -19.72 9.84
C ASP A 113 -11.97 -19.46 8.58
N THR A 114 -11.48 -18.23 8.38
CA THR A 114 -10.62 -17.88 7.22
C THR A 114 -9.13 -17.92 7.56
N TYR A 115 -8.72 -17.37 8.70
CA TYR A 115 -7.29 -17.20 9.04
C TYR A 115 -6.81 -18.06 10.22
N ASN A 116 -7.67 -18.90 10.81
CA ASN A 116 -7.30 -19.82 11.90
C ASN A 116 -6.56 -19.13 13.08
N ILE A 117 -6.97 -17.91 13.43
CA ILE A 117 -6.37 -17.10 14.50
C ILE A 117 -7.22 -17.17 15.78
N LYS A 118 -6.58 -17.52 16.90
CA LYS A 118 -7.20 -17.46 18.23
C LYS A 118 -7.30 -16.02 18.71
N LYS A 119 -8.31 -15.71 19.55
CA LYS A 119 -8.57 -14.34 20.04
C LYS A 119 -7.35 -13.70 20.74
N LEU A 120 -6.66 -14.45 21.61
CA LEU A 120 -5.44 -14.00 22.30
C LEU A 120 -4.29 -13.67 21.35
N SER A 121 -4.09 -14.47 20.29
CA SER A 121 -3.07 -14.17 19.28
C SER A 121 -3.43 -12.98 18.37
N SER A 122 -4.71 -12.60 18.29
CA SER A 122 -5.19 -11.54 17.40
C SER A 122 -4.58 -10.17 17.75
N ASN A 123 -4.47 -9.82 19.03
CA ASN A 123 -3.97 -8.51 19.44
C ASN A 123 -2.49 -8.30 19.04
N ASN A 124 -1.65 -9.31 19.25
CA ASN A 124 -0.24 -9.25 18.88
C ASN A 124 -0.06 -9.20 17.36
N LEU A 125 -0.86 -9.97 16.61
CA LEU A 125 -0.85 -9.94 15.15
C LEU A 125 -1.31 -8.58 14.61
N ASN A 126 -2.33 -7.97 15.22
CA ASN A 126 -2.78 -6.62 14.86
C ASN A 126 -1.68 -5.58 15.07
N LEU A 127 -0.94 -5.64 16.18
CA LEU A 127 0.19 -4.75 16.45
C LEU A 127 1.32 -4.90 15.42
N ILE A 128 1.70 -6.14 15.10
CA ILE A 128 2.72 -6.43 14.07
C ILE A 128 2.28 -5.88 12.71
N SER A 129 1.00 -6.04 12.38
CA SER A 129 0.44 -5.54 11.12
C SER A 129 0.44 -4.02 11.02
N ILE A 130 0.12 -3.35 12.13
CA ILE A 130 0.20 -1.88 12.23
C ILE A 130 1.64 -1.42 11.98
N LEU A 131 2.63 -2.07 12.64
CA LEU A 131 4.03 -1.75 12.47
C LEU A 131 4.47 -1.88 11.00
N ILE A 132 4.18 -3.03 10.37
CA ILE A 132 4.49 -3.27 8.95
C ILE A 132 3.81 -2.22 8.05
N GLY A 133 2.52 -1.93 8.29
CA GLY A 133 1.77 -0.93 7.55
C GLY A 133 2.42 0.46 7.62
N ILE A 134 2.80 0.90 8.83
CA ILE A 134 3.49 2.19 9.04
C ILE A 134 4.86 2.20 8.33
N THR A 135 5.64 1.12 8.43
CA THR A 135 6.95 1.04 7.75
C THR A 135 6.80 1.17 6.25
N LEU A 136 5.79 0.53 5.65
CA LEU A 136 5.50 0.63 4.22
C LEU A 136 5.09 2.06 3.82
N VAL A 137 4.28 2.73 4.66
CA VAL A 137 3.90 4.15 4.41
C VAL A 137 5.12 5.05 4.43
N ILE A 138 5.98 4.93 5.45
CA ILE A 138 7.22 5.73 5.55
C ILE A 138 8.14 5.45 4.37
N PHE A 139 8.34 4.18 4.02
CA PHE A 139 9.18 3.78 2.89
C PHE A 139 8.69 4.41 1.57
N VAL A 140 7.38 4.37 1.31
CA VAL A 140 6.81 4.97 0.10
C VAL A 140 6.86 6.49 0.15
N ALA A 141 6.70 7.12 1.31
CA ALA A 141 6.85 8.56 1.47
C ALA A 141 8.28 9.02 1.17
N LEU A 142 9.29 8.27 1.64
CA LEU A 142 10.71 8.55 1.38
C LEU A 142 11.11 8.39 -0.09
N ILE A 143 10.42 7.54 -0.85
CA ILE A 143 10.67 7.34 -2.29
C ILE A 143 9.97 8.39 -3.15
N LYS A 144 8.86 8.97 -2.67
CA LYS A 144 8.07 9.97 -3.39
C LYS A 144 8.63 11.39 -3.27
N ASN A 145 9.39 11.67 -2.21
CA ASN A 145 10.13 12.92 -1.98
C ASN A 145 11.56 12.80 -2.50
#